data_AF-A0A1G0GG38-F1
#
_entry.id   AF-A0A1G0GG38-F1
#
_cell.length_a   1.000
_cell.length_b   1.000
_cell.length_c   1.000
_cell.angle_alpha   90.00
_cell.angle_beta   90.00
_cell.angle_gamma   90.00
#
_symmetry.space_group_name_H-M   'P 1'
#
loop_
_entity.id
_entity.type
_entity.pdbx_description
1 polymer ?
#
loop_
_entity_poly.entity_id
_entity_poly.type
_entity_poly.pdbx_seq_one_letter_code
_entity_poly.pdbx_strand_id
1 'polypeptide(L)'
;MKKKASSLLSSKLSVKKSPVHGYGVFANQKIKPGAIIEECHTLIIDNHDDVINYYFIHKPDYKLLPLGYGAIYNHAPQPNASFIFDQDRHIITFRATRLIKRGEEIFIFYGKEWFKTRDIEPNIPIPFHGYDFISTLFRFFIVVFVSILIVFSVNQINGII
;
A
#
# COMPACT_ATOMS: atom_id res chain seq x y z
N MET A 1 -34.70 -14.60 17.86
CA MET A 1 -34.72 -14.36 16.40
C MET A 1 -33.38 -14.81 15.81
N LYS A 2 -33.35 -15.83 14.94
CA LYS A 2 -32.11 -16.21 14.23
C LYS A 2 -31.76 -15.07 13.26
N LYS A 3 -30.63 -14.38 13.46
CA LYS A 3 -30.12 -13.41 12.47
C LYS A 3 -29.98 -14.16 11.14
N LYS A 4 -30.71 -13.74 10.11
CA LYS A 4 -30.60 -14.28 8.76
C LYS A 4 -29.13 -14.12 8.33
N ALA A 5 -28.45 -15.22 8.02
CA ALA A 5 -27.06 -15.17 7.58
C ALA A 5 -26.98 -14.27 6.33
N SER A 6 -26.27 -13.15 6.44
CA SER A 6 -26.05 -12.25 5.30
C SER A 6 -24.97 -12.85 4.41
N SER A 7 -25.23 -12.93 3.11
CA SER A 7 -24.22 -13.32 2.11
C SER A 7 -23.02 -12.38 2.17
N LEU A 8 -21.81 -12.93 2.04
CA LEU A 8 -20.59 -12.13 1.86
C LEU A 8 -20.62 -11.46 0.49
N LEU A 9 -20.22 -10.18 0.45
CA LEU A 9 -20.14 -9.41 -0.79
C LEU A 9 -18.84 -9.69 -1.53
N SER A 10 -18.92 -9.84 -2.85
CA SER A 10 -17.76 -9.88 -3.73
C SER A 10 -18.07 -9.20 -5.07
N SER A 11 -17.18 -8.30 -5.49
CA SER A 11 -17.25 -7.65 -6.80
C SER A 11 -16.93 -8.64 -7.92
N LYS A 12 -17.13 -8.23 -9.18
CA LYS A 12 -16.62 -9.01 -10.32
C LYS A 12 -15.09 -8.91 -10.36
N LEU A 13 -14.42 -9.95 -9.88
CA LEU A 13 -12.97 -10.05 -9.77
C LEU A 13 -12.43 -11.21 -10.61
N SER A 14 -11.12 -11.24 -10.83
CA SER A 14 -10.41 -12.41 -11.36
C SER A 14 -8.99 -12.47 -10.81
N VAL A 15 -8.48 -13.67 -10.62
CA VAL A 15 -7.08 -13.91 -10.29
C VAL A 15 -6.30 -14.13 -11.58
N LYS A 16 -5.22 -13.38 -11.78
CA LYS A 16 -4.36 -13.47 -12.97
C LYS A 16 -2.89 -13.36 -12.57
N LYS A 17 -1.98 -13.71 -13.48
CA LYS A 17 -0.56 -13.48 -13.26
C LYS A 17 -0.32 -11.98 -13.07
N SER A 18 0.31 -11.61 -11.95
CA SER A 18 0.63 -10.22 -11.66
C SER A 18 1.96 -9.86 -12.32
N PRO A 19 2.11 -8.65 -12.89
CA PRO A 19 3.41 -8.13 -13.31
C PRO A 19 4.33 -7.81 -12.13
N VAL A 20 3.81 -7.76 -10.90
CA VAL A 20 4.58 -7.46 -9.69
C VAL A 20 5.11 -8.74 -9.07
N HIS A 21 4.22 -9.65 -8.66
CA HIS A 21 4.61 -10.89 -8.00
C HIS A 21 3.52 -11.96 -8.14
N GLY A 22 3.91 -13.18 -8.51
CA GLY A 22 3.02 -14.35 -8.47
C GLY A 22 1.69 -14.13 -9.18
N TYR A 23 0.60 -14.30 -8.44
CA TYR A 23 -0.76 -13.98 -8.87
C TYR A 23 -1.29 -12.77 -8.12
N GLY A 24 -2.18 -12.03 -8.75
CA GLY A 24 -2.86 -10.88 -8.15
C GLY A 24 -4.34 -10.88 -8.48
N VAL A 25 -5.09 -10.02 -7.78
CA VAL A 25 -6.54 -9.88 -7.92
C VAL A 25 -6.84 -8.65 -8.78
N PHE A 26 -7.62 -8.83 -9.83
CA PHE A 26 -7.93 -7.81 -10.83
C PHE A 26 -9.42 -7.51 -10.88
N ALA A 27 -9.77 -6.23 -11.03
CA ALA A 27 -11.15 -5.80 -11.20
C ALA A 27 -11.67 -6.13 -12.62
N ASN A 28 -12.78 -6.84 -12.75
CA ASN A 28 -13.45 -7.09 -14.04
C ASN A 28 -14.53 -6.04 -14.37
N GLN A 29 -14.67 -5.04 -13.51
CA GLN A 29 -15.57 -3.90 -13.68
C GLN A 29 -14.98 -2.65 -13.02
N LYS A 30 -15.59 -1.50 -13.27
CA LYS A 30 -15.27 -0.27 -12.55
C LYS A 30 -15.75 -0.39 -11.10
N ILE A 31 -14.87 -0.09 -10.13
CA ILE A 31 -15.21 -0.07 -8.69
C ILE A 31 -15.07 1.37 -8.19
N LYS A 32 -16.14 1.89 -7.58
CA LYS A 32 -16.20 3.28 -7.08
C LYS A 32 -15.38 3.42 -5.78
N PRO A 33 -14.82 4.62 -5.50
CA PRO A 33 -14.23 4.89 -4.19
C PRO A 33 -15.19 4.53 -3.04
N GLY A 34 -14.67 3.92 -1.99
CA GLY A 34 -15.42 3.49 -0.81
C GLY A 34 -16.26 2.22 -0.97
N ALA A 35 -16.42 1.71 -2.19
CA ALA A 35 -17.20 0.49 -2.43
C ALA A 35 -16.49 -0.75 -1.86
N ILE A 36 -17.28 -1.71 -1.37
CA ILE A 36 -16.80 -3.02 -0.94
C ILE A 36 -16.32 -3.79 -2.18
N ILE A 37 -15.07 -4.23 -2.12
CA ILE A 37 -14.43 -5.06 -3.13
C ILE A 37 -14.76 -6.53 -2.84
N GLU A 38 -14.47 -6.98 -1.62
CA GLU A 38 -14.70 -8.34 -1.17
C GLU A 38 -14.82 -8.40 0.36
N GLU A 39 -15.69 -9.26 0.86
CA GLU A 39 -15.74 -9.70 2.26
C GLU A 39 -15.24 -11.14 2.34
N CYS A 40 -14.17 -11.35 3.08
CA CYS A 40 -13.55 -12.67 3.25
C CYS A 40 -13.77 -13.15 4.67
N HIS A 41 -14.36 -14.34 4.83
CA HIS A 41 -14.31 -15.04 6.10
C HIS A 41 -12.85 -15.40 6.44
N THR A 42 -12.50 -15.36 7.72
CA THR A 42 -11.13 -15.64 8.19
C THR A 42 -11.06 -16.89 9.04
N LEU A 43 -10.03 -17.69 8.84
CA LEU A 43 -9.66 -18.76 9.76
C LEU A 43 -8.64 -18.22 10.77
N ILE A 44 -8.84 -18.58 12.04
CA ILE A 44 -7.80 -18.43 13.06
C ILE A 44 -6.82 -19.59 12.87
N ILE A 45 -5.53 -19.28 12.80
CA ILE A 45 -4.48 -20.27 12.65
C ILE A 45 -3.44 -20.12 13.76
N ASP A 46 -3.02 -21.26 14.30
CA ASP A 46 -2.00 -21.34 15.35
C ASP A 46 -0.61 -21.60 14.72
N ASN A 47 -0.51 -22.66 13.91
CA ASN A 47 0.68 -22.93 13.09
C ASN A 47 0.55 -22.20 11.74
N HIS A 48 1.57 -21.41 11.40
CA HIS A 48 1.53 -20.47 10.29
C HIS A 48 2.79 -20.47 9.41
N ASP A 49 3.71 -21.41 9.62
CA ASP A 49 4.98 -21.45 8.87
C ASP A 49 4.75 -21.59 7.36
N ASP A 50 3.82 -22.48 6.97
CA ASP A 50 3.48 -22.74 5.57
C ASP A 50 2.73 -21.57 4.88
N VAL A 51 2.12 -20.68 5.68
CA VAL A 51 1.28 -19.57 5.19
C VAL A 51 1.79 -18.21 5.66
N ILE A 52 3.07 -18.13 6.01
CA ILE A 52 3.65 -16.96 6.68
C ILE A 52 3.46 -15.67 5.87
N ASN A 53 3.38 -15.78 4.54
CA ASN A 53 3.20 -14.65 3.61
C ASN A 53 1.73 -14.27 3.36
N TYR A 54 0.77 -15.02 3.88
CA TYR A 54 -0.64 -14.96 3.47
C TYR A 54 -1.60 -14.62 4.61
N TYR A 55 -1.17 -14.72 5.87
CA TYR A 55 -2.00 -14.33 7.00
C TYR A 55 -1.97 -12.80 7.24
N PHE A 56 -3.04 -12.31 7.84
CA PHE A 56 -3.28 -10.94 8.24
C PHE A 56 -3.22 -10.83 9.76
N ILE A 57 -2.83 -9.65 10.25
CA ILE A 57 -2.84 -9.23 11.66
C ILE A 57 -1.91 -10.08 12.55
N HIS A 58 -0.87 -9.44 13.09
CA HIS A 58 0.02 -10.03 14.07
C HIS A 58 -0.39 -9.57 15.48
N LYS A 59 -1.41 -10.19 16.08
CA LYS A 59 -1.60 -10.11 17.54
C LYS A 59 -0.81 -11.23 18.22
N PRO A 60 -0.46 -11.11 19.52
CA PRO A 60 0.26 -12.15 20.24
C PRO A 60 -0.47 -13.49 20.20
N ASP A 61 -1.80 -13.47 20.21
CA ASP A 61 -2.61 -14.65 20.50
C ASP A 61 -3.16 -15.38 19.26
N TYR A 62 -3.18 -14.74 18.08
CA TYR A 62 -3.68 -15.38 16.86
C TYR A 62 -3.23 -14.68 15.59
N LYS A 63 -3.18 -15.46 14.49
CA LYS A 63 -3.09 -14.97 13.11
C LYS A 63 -4.38 -15.28 12.36
N LEU A 64 -4.70 -14.47 11.36
CA LEU A 64 -5.92 -14.63 10.56
C LEU A 64 -5.59 -14.95 9.12
N LEU A 65 -5.99 -16.10 8.61
CA LEU A 65 -5.91 -16.41 7.20
C LEU A 65 -7.24 -16.03 6.52
N PRO A 66 -7.29 -14.97 5.70
CA PRO A 66 -8.48 -14.70 4.91
C PRO A 66 -8.67 -15.76 3.82
N LEU A 67 -9.90 -16.27 3.72
CA LEU A 67 -10.36 -17.06 2.58
C LEU A 67 -10.70 -16.11 1.40
N GLY A 68 -11.57 -16.54 0.49
CA GLY A 68 -11.88 -15.75 -0.71
C GLY A 68 -10.59 -15.44 -1.49
N TYR A 69 -10.45 -14.23 -2.00
CA TYR A 69 -9.19 -13.75 -2.56
C TYR A 69 -8.34 -12.91 -1.61
N GLY A 70 -8.73 -12.86 -0.32
CA GLY A 70 -8.09 -11.98 0.66
C GLY A 70 -6.58 -12.22 0.81
N ALA A 71 -6.14 -13.48 0.72
CA ALA A 71 -4.74 -13.86 0.79
C ALA A 71 -3.96 -13.59 -0.52
N ILE A 72 -4.64 -13.25 -1.62
CA ILE A 72 -4.03 -13.14 -2.97
C ILE A 72 -3.76 -11.67 -3.34
N TYR A 73 -4.36 -10.71 -2.63
CA TYR A 73 -4.11 -9.28 -2.89
C TYR A 73 -2.65 -8.93 -2.65
N ASN A 74 -1.99 -8.44 -3.69
CA ASN A 74 -0.59 -8.04 -3.61
C ASN A 74 -0.42 -6.73 -2.83
N HIS A 75 0.82 -6.51 -2.40
CA HIS A 75 1.22 -5.25 -1.80
C HIS A 75 1.48 -4.17 -2.85
N ALA A 76 1.09 -2.93 -2.55
CA ALA A 76 1.69 -1.75 -3.16
C ALA A 76 1.97 -0.64 -2.13
N PRO A 77 3.01 0.19 -2.37
CA PRO A 77 3.32 1.37 -1.56
C PRO A 77 2.17 2.39 -1.52
N GLN A 78 1.52 2.60 -2.67
CA GLN A 78 0.32 3.43 -2.85
C GLN A 78 -0.85 2.54 -3.25
N PRO A 79 -1.44 1.80 -2.29
CA PRO A 79 -2.50 0.84 -2.60
C PRO A 79 -3.79 1.54 -3.05
N ASN A 80 -4.57 0.84 -3.87
CA ASN A 80 -5.89 1.30 -4.31
C ASN A 80 -7.03 0.65 -3.51
N ALA A 81 -6.70 -0.18 -2.52
CA ALA A 81 -7.63 -0.75 -1.56
C ALA A 81 -7.09 -0.74 -0.12
N SER A 82 -8.01 -0.70 0.84
CA SER A 82 -7.75 -0.89 2.27
C SER A 82 -8.65 -2.00 2.80
N PHE A 83 -8.37 -2.48 4.01
CA PHE A 83 -9.21 -3.51 4.64
C PHE A 83 -9.46 -3.20 6.12
N ILE A 84 -10.56 -3.74 6.64
CA ILE A 84 -10.92 -3.67 8.06
C ILE A 84 -11.32 -5.08 8.51
N PHE A 85 -10.88 -5.49 9.69
CA PHE A 85 -11.27 -6.75 10.31
C PHE A 85 -12.43 -6.54 11.29
N ASP A 86 -13.53 -7.24 11.05
CA ASP A 86 -14.67 -7.36 11.94
C ASP A 86 -14.47 -8.61 12.82
N GLN A 87 -14.12 -8.38 14.09
CA GLN A 87 -13.76 -9.44 15.02
C GLN A 87 -14.97 -10.31 15.41
N ASP A 88 -16.16 -9.71 15.55
CA ASP A 88 -17.36 -10.45 15.97
C ASP A 88 -17.85 -11.39 14.89
N ARG A 89 -17.69 -11.00 13.62
CA ARG A 89 -18.09 -11.82 12.47
C ARG A 89 -16.96 -12.66 11.88
N HIS A 90 -15.72 -12.45 12.30
CA HIS A 90 -14.53 -13.03 11.67
C HIS A 90 -14.50 -12.78 10.14
N ILE A 91 -14.65 -11.52 9.75
CA ILE A 91 -14.69 -11.07 8.36
C ILE A 91 -13.67 -9.96 8.13
N ILE A 92 -12.83 -10.11 7.12
CA ILE A 92 -12.04 -9.00 6.57
C ILE A 92 -12.81 -8.39 5.40
N THR A 93 -13.08 -7.09 5.47
CA THR A 93 -13.75 -6.33 4.41
C THR A 93 -12.75 -5.47 3.66
N PHE A 94 -12.53 -5.75 2.37
CA PHE A 94 -11.72 -4.95 1.46
C PHE A 94 -12.55 -3.85 0.81
N ARG A 95 -12.05 -2.62 0.77
CA ARG A 95 -12.73 -1.45 0.18
C ARG A 95 -11.78 -0.68 -0.71
N ALA A 96 -12.32 -0.14 -1.80
CA ALA A 96 -11.56 0.71 -2.71
C ALA A 96 -11.26 2.07 -2.05
N THR A 97 -10.00 2.51 -2.04
CA THR A 97 -9.59 3.82 -1.52
C THR A 97 -9.73 4.92 -2.57
N ARG A 98 -9.73 4.53 -3.85
CA ARG A 98 -9.95 5.39 -5.01
C ARG A 98 -10.75 4.65 -6.07
N LEU A 99 -10.99 5.31 -7.20
CA LEU A 99 -11.58 4.64 -8.35
C LEU A 99 -10.62 3.55 -8.86
N ILE A 100 -11.14 2.33 -9.06
CA ILE A 100 -10.41 1.21 -9.67
C ILE A 100 -11.06 0.93 -11.03
N LYS A 101 -10.25 0.95 -12.09
CA LYS A 101 -10.72 0.71 -13.46
C LYS A 101 -10.86 -0.78 -13.74
N ARG A 102 -11.68 -1.14 -14.72
CA ARG A 102 -11.70 -2.52 -15.25
C ARG A 102 -10.31 -2.88 -15.76
N GLY A 103 -9.82 -4.06 -15.41
CA GLY A 103 -8.51 -4.59 -15.75
C GLY A 103 -7.39 -4.17 -14.78
N GLU A 104 -7.66 -3.28 -13.84
CA GLU A 104 -6.65 -2.82 -12.88
C GLU A 104 -6.43 -3.86 -11.77
N GLU A 105 -5.18 -4.07 -11.38
CA GLU A 105 -4.83 -4.90 -10.21
C GLU A 105 -5.16 -4.16 -8.91
N ILE A 106 -5.66 -4.91 -7.95
CA ILE A 106 -6.05 -4.41 -6.64
C ILE A 106 -4.93 -4.72 -5.66
N PHE A 107 -4.42 -3.67 -5.04
CA PHE A 107 -3.31 -3.74 -4.10
C PHE A 107 -3.74 -3.25 -2.72
N ILE A 108 -3.14 -3.84 -1.69
CA ILE A 108 -3.29 -3.45 -0.30
C ILE A 108 -1.95 -3.03 0.31
N PHE A 109 -1.99 -2.41 1.48
CA PHE A 109 -0.81 -2.17 2.29
C PHE A 109 -0.61 -3.35 3.27
N TYR A 110 0.54 -4.05 3.22
CA TYR A 110 0.82 -5.17 4.14
C TYR A 110 1.15 -4.73 5.57
N GLY A 111 1.48 -3.44 5.76
CA GLY A 111 1.92 -2.94 7.06
C GLY A 111 3.43 -3.04 7.23
N LYS A 112 3.99 -2.14 8.05
CA LYS A 112 5.43 -2.04 8.30
C LYS A 112 6.01 -3.29 8.96
N GLU A 113 5.27 -3.89 9.90
CA GLU A 113 5.72 -5.09 10.63
C GLU A 113 5.92 -6.30 9.73
N TRP A 114 5.12 -6.46 8.66
CA TRP A 114 5.28 -7.55 7.70
C TRP A 114 6.66 -7.51 7.03
N PHE A 115 7.13 -6.31 6.69
CA PHE A 115 8.45 -6.11 6.08
C PHE A 115 9.58 -6.26 7.10
N LYS A 116 9.39 -5.69 8.30
CA LYS A 116 10.36 -5.78 9.40
C LYS A 116 10.66 -7.23 9.79
N THR A 117 9.65 -8.09 9.85
CA THR A 117 9.81 -9.52 10.18
C THR A 117 10.55 -10.34 9.13
N ARG A 118 10.89 -9.74 7.98
CA ARG A 118 11.56 -10.39 6.85
C ARG A 118 12.88 -9.74 6.48
N ASP A 119 13.35 -8.78 7.28
CA ASP A 119 14.54 -7.97 7.00
C ASP A 119 14.50 -7.30 5.60
N ILE A 120 13.29 -6.94 5.16
CA ILE A 120 13.06 -6.22 3.90
C ILE A 120 12.79 -4.76 4.24
N GLU A 121 13.52 -3.82 3.63
CA GLU A 121 13.12 -2.42 3.69
C GLU A 121 11.86 -2.21 2.84
N PRO A 122 10.76 -1.74 3.44
CA PRO A 122 9.55 -1.50 2.68
C PRO A 122 9.78 -0.32 1.74
N ASN A 123 9.50 -0.50 0.44
CA ASN A 123 9.46 0.61 -0.50
C ASN A 123 8.21 1.47 -0.25
N ILE A 124 8.09 2.09 0.93
CA ILE A 124 6.96 2.95 1.29
C ILE A 124 7.15 4.26 0.55
N PRO A 125 6.10 4.87 -0.05
CA PRO A 125 6.22 6.22 -0.52
C PRO A 125 6.41 7.05 0.73
N ILE A 126 7.60 7.61 0.91
CA ILE A 126 7.88 8.55 1.99
C ILE A 126 6.76 9.58 1.91
N PRO A 127 5.89 9.75 2.94
CA PRO A 127 4.90 10.79 2.91
C PRO A 127 5.69 12.08 2.75
N PHE A 128 5.46 12.79 1.64
CA PHE A 128 6.15 14.04 1.31
C PHE A 128 6.09 14.93 2.55
N HIS A 129 7.14 14.92 3.36
CA HIS A 129 7.28 15.87 4.44
C HIS A 129 7.60 17.17 3.73
N GLY A 130 6.82 18.22 3.93
CA GLY A 130 7.07 19.53 3.31
C GLY A 130 8.51 20.02 3.52
N TYR A 131 9.21 19.47 4.51
CA TYR A 131 10.64 19.63 4.76
C TYR A 131 11.55 19.18 3.59
N ASP A 132 11.24 18.09 2.89
CA ASP A 132 12.03 17.60 1.75
C ASP A 132 11.94 18.55 0.55
N PHE A 133 10.76 19.15 0.35
CA PHE A 133 10.58 20.21 -0.66
C PHE A 133 11.34 21.48 -0.28
N ILE A 134 11.19 21.95 0.97
CA ILE A 134 11.88 23.15 1.46
C ILE A 134 13.40 22.96 1.41
N SER A 135 13.92 21.79 1.77
CA SER A 135 15.36 21.52 1.73
C SER A 135 15.90 21.42 0.30
N THR A 136 15.14 20.87 -0.64
CA THR A 136 15.51 20.83 -2.06
C THR A 136 15.50 22.24 -2.67
N LEU A 137 14.48 23.03 -2.37
CA LEU A 137 14.38 24.42 -2.80
C LEU A 137 15.50 25.28 -2.18
N PHE A 138 15.81 25.08 -0.89
CA PHE A 138 16.89 25.74 -0.19
C PHE A 138 18.27 25.38 -0.77
N ARG A 139 18.52 24.10 -1.09
CA ARG A 139 19.73 23.65 -1.78
C ARG A 139 19.88 24.30 -3.15
N PHE A 140 18.78 24.43 -3.91
CA PHE A 140 18.78 25.13 -5.20
C PHE A 140 19.19 26.61 -5.03
N PHE A 141 18.61 27.32 -4.07
CA PHE A 141 18.98 28.72 -3.81
C PHE A 141 20.42 28.89 -3.31
N ILE A 142 20.95 27.97 -2.50
CA ILE A 142 22.37 27.96 -2.12
C ILE A 142 23.26 27.85 -3.35
N VAL A 143 22.98 26.90 -4.25
CA VAL A 143 23.79 26.72 -5.47
C VAL A 143 23.75 27.97 -6.33
N VAL A 144 22.57 28.54 -6.58
CA VAL A 144 22.42 29.79 -7.36
C VAL A 144 23.20 30.94 -6.70
N PHE A 145 23.08 31.10 -5.38
CA PHE A 145 23.77 32.16 -4.65
C PHE A 145 25.30 32.00 -4.71
N VAL A 146 25.81 30.80 -4.50
CA VAL A 146 27.25 30.50 -4.62
C VAL A 146 27.75 30.75 -6.04
N SER A 147 27.00 30.35 -7.07
CA SER A 147 27.35 30.64 -8.46
C SER A 147 27.39 32.14 -8.75
N ILE A 148 26.46 32.93 -8.22
CA ILE A 148 26.46 34.39 -8.36
C ILE A 148 27.70 35.00 -7.67
N LEU A 149 28.04 34.57 -6.46
CA LEU A 149 29.23 35.04 -5.75
C LEU A 149 30.52 34.73 -6.52
N ILE A 150 30.63 33.54 -7.11
CA ILE A 150 31.77 33.17 -7.95
C ILE A 150 31.89 34.10 -9.15
N VAL A 151 30.79 34.37 -9.86
CA VAL A 151 30.78 35.28 -11.01
C VAL A 151 31.16 36.70 -10.60
N PHE A 152 30.63 37.20 -9.48
CA PHE A 152 31.00 38.52 -8.94
C PHE A 152 32.48 38.59 -8.57
N SER A 153 33.03 37.55 -7.93
CA SER A 153 34.45 37.49 -7.57
C SER A 153 35.34 37.50 -8.82
N VAL A 154 34.99 36.73 -9.85
CA VAL A 154 35.73 36.70 -11.13
C VAL A 154 35.66 38.06 -11.84
N ASN A 155 34.50 38.72 -11.82
CA ASN A 155 34.33 40.04 -12.44
C ASN A 155 35.10 41.14 -11.68
N GLN A 156 35.22 41.09 -10.35
CA GLN A 156 36.09 42.01 -9.62
C GLN A 156 37.57 41.79 -9.93
N ILE A 157 38.02 40.54 -10.05
CA ILE A 157 39.40 40.22 -10.41
C ILE A 157 39.72 40.72 -11.84
N ASN A 158 38.79 40.53 -12.77
CA ASN A 158 38.96 40.95 -14.18
C ASN A 158 38.74 42.45 -14.43
N GLY A 159 38.09 43.16 -13.50
CA GLY A 159 37.84 44.61 -13.57
C GLY A 159 38.89 45.48 -12.87
N ILE A 160 39.97 44.88 -12.34
CA ILE A 160 41.09 45.56 -11.67
C ILE A 160 42.33 45.67 -12.61
N ILE A 161 42.16 45.51 -13.93
CA ILE A 161 43.21 45.80 -14.93
C ILE A 161 42.87 47.08 -15.69
#